data_AF-A0A508BME6-F1
#
_entry.id   AF-A0A508BME6-F1
#
_cell.length_a   1.000
_cell.length_b   1.000
_cell.length_c   1.000
_cell.angle_alpha   90.00
_cell.angle_beta   90.00
_cell.angle_gamma   90.00
#
_symmetry.space_group_name_H-M   'P 1'
#
loop_
_entity.id
_entity.type
_entity.pdbx_description
1 polymer ?
#
loop_
_entity_poly.entity_id
_entity_poly.type
_entity_poly.pdbx_seq_one_letter_code
_entity_poly.pdbx_strand_id
1 'polypeptide(L)'
;MRITGIDHIVLTVRSIETSIDFYSRVLGMGVITFGHGRTALRFGDQKINLHAADDPIAPHATQPIPGSADLCLVADGTIDEIREHLAAKAVPVELGPVKRTGAQGTICSLYVRGP
;
A
#
# COMPACT_ATOMS: atom_id res chain seq x y z
N MET A 1 3.65 -28.04 4.42
CA MET A 1 2.84 -26.98 3.76
C MET A 1 3.80 -26.05 3.02
N ARG A 2 3.47 -25.63 1.79
CA ARG A 2 4.29 -24.69 0.99
C ARG A 2 3.48 -23.43 0.70
N ILE A 3 4.04 -22.26 0.99
CA ILE A 3 3.45 -20.95 0.66
C ILE A 3 3.97 -20.52 -0.72
N THR A 4 3.10 -19.94 -1.55
CA THR A 4 3.43 -19.52 -2.92
C THR A 4 3.53 -18.00 -3.09
N GLY A 5 2.96 -17.22 -2.17
CA GLY A 5 3.01 -15.76 -2.22
C GLY A 5 2.06 -15.13 -1.20
N ILE A 6 1.92 -13.81 -1.31
CA ILE A 6 0.95 -13.02 -0.55
C ILE A 6 -0.24 -12.76 -1.47
N ASP A 7 -1.43 -13.23 -1.10
CA ASP A 7 -2.67 -12.89 -1.81
C ASP A 7 -3.11 -11.46 -1.46
N HIS A 8 -3.23 -11.19 -0.16
CA HIS A 8 -3.53 -9.87 0.36
C HIS A 8 -2.98 -9.67 1.77
N ILE A 9 -2.98 -8.40 2.18
CA ILE A 9 -2.76 -7.98 3.57
C ILE A 9 -3.93 -7.11 4.03
N VAL A 10 -3.97 -6.81 5.32
CA VAL A 10 -4.93 -5.87 5.91
C VAL A 10 -4.15 -4.67 6.42
N LEU A 11 -4.57 -3.46 6.02
CA LEU A 11 -4.16 -2.23 6.69
C LEU A 11 -5.27 -1.76 7.61
N THR A 12 -4.93 -1.57 8.87
CA THR A 12 -5.76 -0.79 9.78
C THR A 12 -5.46 0.69 9.54
N VAL A 13 -6.49 1.49 9.28
CA VAL A 13 -6.35 2.89 8.89
C VAL A 13 -7.25 3.78 9.74
N ARG A 14 -6.84 5.04 9.92
CA ARG A 14 -7.65 6.03 10.65
C ARG A 14 -8.89 6.44 9.85
N SER A 15 -8.78 6.47 8.53
CA SER A 15 -9.87 6.82 7.62
C SER A 15 -9.78 5.97 6.36
N ILE A 16 -10.87 5.24 6.08
CA ILE A 16 -11.02 4.46 4.85
C ILE A 16 -10.99 5.39 3.63
N GLU A 17 -11.72 6.51 3.70
CA GLU A 17 -11.82 7.48 2.60
C GLU A 17 -10.48 8.11 2.26
N THR A 18 -9.73 8.59 3.26
CA THR A 18 -8.40 9.20 3.04
C THR A 18 -7.42 8.18 2.47
N SER A 19 -7.50 6.93 2.94
CA SER A 19 -6.70 5.83 2.38
C SER A 19 -7.06 5.56 0.93
N ILE A 20 -8.37 5.49 0.62
CA ILE A 20 -8.84 5.31 -0.76
C ILE A 20 -8.33 6.41 -1.68
N ASP A 21 -8.49 7.69 -1.31
CA ASP A 21 -7.99 8.81 -2.11
C ASP A 21 -6.49 8.66 -2.36
N PHE A 22 -5.70 8.48 -1.30
CA PHE A 22 -4.25 8.38 -1.42
C PHE A 22 -3.83 7.23 -2.33
N TYR A 23 -4.25 6.00 -2.04
CA TYR A 23 -3.77 4.83 -2.77
C TYR A 23 -4.29 4.76 -4.20
N SER A 24 -5.51 5.25 -4.47
CA SER A 24 -6.04 5.30 -5.84
C SER A 24 -5.40 6.42 -6.66
N ARG A 25 -5.27 7.63 -6.11
CA ARG A 25 -4.74 8.80 -6.83
C ARG A 25 -3.22 8.79 -6.96
N VAL A 26 -2.51 8.35 -5.92
CA VAL A 26 -1.04 8.35 -5.86
C VAL A 26 -0.48 7.06 -6.44
N LEU A 27 -1.00 5.90 -6.05
CA LEU A 27 -0.45 4.60 -6.50
C LEU A 27 -1.27 3.92 -7.60
N GLY A 28 -2.33 4.56 -8.10
CA GLY A 28 -3.12 4.03 -9.22
C GLY A 28 -3.94 2.78 -8.87
N MET A 29 -4.15 2.49 -7.59
CA MET A 29 -4.85 1.28 -7.16
C MET A 29 -6.35 1.37 -7.43
N GLY A 30 -6.95 0.26 -7.89
CA GLY A 30 -8.39 0.17 -8.11
C GLY A 30 -9.15 -0.04 -6.81
N VAL A 31 -10.17 0.78 -6.55
CA VAL A 31 -11.05 0.63 -5.38
C VAL A 31 -12.09 -0.45 -5.67
N ILE A 32 -12.21 -1.42 -4.76
CA ILE A 32 -13.24 -2.45 -4.84
C ILE A 32 -14.01 -2.55 -3.53
N THR A 33 -15.32 -2.73 -3.65
CA THR A 33 -16.22 -3.02 -2.53
C THR A 33 -16.75 -4.43 -2.68
N PHE A 34 -16.75 -5.21 -1.59
CA PHE A 34 -17.17 -6.60 -1.61
C PHE A 34 -17.80 -7.03 -0.28
N GLY A 35 -18.60 -8.10 -0.32
CA GLY A 35 -19.34 -8.59 0.84
C GLY A 35 -20.22 -7.49 1.46
N HIS A 36 -20.28 -7.45 2.80
CA HIS A 36 -21.05 -6.47 3.57
C HIS A 36 -20.38 -5.08 3.64
N GLY A 37 -20.06 -4.48 2.50
CA GLY A 37 -19.49 -3.13 2.43
C GLY A 37 -17.99 -3.05 2.76
N ARG A 38 -17.25 -4.17 2.71
CA ARG A 38 -15.80 -4.15 2.93
C ARG A 38 -15.11 -3.51 1.73
N THR A 39 -14.09 -2.70 2.01
CA THR A 39 -13.34 -1.99 0.96
C THR A 39 -11.90 -2.50 0.87
N ALA A 40 -11.41 -2.62 -0.36
CA ALA A 40 -10.02 -2.95 -0.65
C ALA A 40 -9.47 -2.16 -1.83
N LEU A 41 -8.14 -2.12 -1.90
CA LEU A 41 -7.34 -1.52 -2.96
C LEU A 41 -6.66 -2.64 -3.75
N ARG A 42 -6.97 -2.76 -5.04
CA ARG A 42 -6.46 -3.81 -5.92
C ARG A 42 -5.33 -3.26 -6.80
N PHE A 43 -4.26 -4.04 -6.95
CA PHE A 43 -3.14 -3.77 -7.85
C PHE A 43 -2.55 -5.10 -8.33
N GLY A 44 -2.27 -5.21 -9.64
CA GLY A 44 -1.95 -6.49 -10.25
C GLY A 44 -2.99 -7.57 -9.88
N ASP A 45 -2.50 -8.71 -9.42
CA ASP A 45 -3.30 -9.85 -8.96
C ASP A 45 -3.48 -9.89 -7.43
N GLN A 46 -3.13 -8.82 -6.73
CA GLN A 46 -3.16 -8.71 -5.27
C GLN A 46 -4.10 -7.61 -4.79
N LYS A 47 -4.37 -7.58 -3.47
CA LYS A 47 -5.10 -6.47 -2.86
C LYS A 47 -4.63 -6.14 -1.44
N ILE A 48 -5.00 -4.94 -0.99
CA ILE A 48 -4.93 -4.52 0.41
C ILE A 48 -6.36 -4.31 0.90
N ASN A 49 -6.81 -5.09 1.88
CA ASN A 49 -8.07 -4.82 2.56
C ASN A 49 -7.87 -3.67 3.56
N LEU A 50 -8.85 -2.79 3.65
CA LEU A 50 -8.83 -1.68 4.60
C LEU A 50 -9.81 -1.95 5.75
N HIS A 51 -9.33 -1.84 6.98
CA HIS A 51 -10.14 -1.88 8.20
C HIS A 51 -10.01 -0.54 8.90
N ALA A 52 -11.12 0.03 9.36
CA ALA A 52 -11.08 1.23 10.16
C ALA A 52 -10.57 0.90 11.58
N ALA A 53 -9.81 1.81 12.18
CA ALA A 53 -9.20 1.59 13.49
C ALA A 53 -10.20 1.65 14.65
N ASP A 54 -11.30 2.38 14.46
CA ASP A 54 -12.40 2.54 15.41
C ASP A 54 -13.40 1.39 15.37
N ASP A 55 -13.49 0.67 14.25
CA ASP A 55 -14.34 -0.52 14.07
C ASP A 55 -13.61 -1.63 13.29
N PRO A 56 -12.60 -2.28 13.88
CA PRO A 56 -11.83 -3.33 13.22
C PRO A 56 -12.65 -4.62 13.10
N ILE A 57 -12.69 -5.19 11.89
CA ILE A 57 -13.51 -6.36 11.59
C ILE A 57 -12.78 -7.64 12.03
N ALA A 58 -13.39 -8.41 12.92
CA ALA A 58 -12.81 -9.68 13.37
C ALA A 58 -12.89 -10.78 12.29
N PRO A 59 -11.90 -11.69 12.21
CA PRO A 59 -10.62 -11.66 12.92
C PRO A 59 -9.65 -10.64 12.30
N HIS A 60 -8.82 -10.04 13.16
CA HIS A 60 -7.77 -9.09 12.79
C HIS A 60 -6.50 -9.35 13.62
N ALA A 61 -5.43 -8.61 13.36
CA ALA A 61 -4.20 -8.70 14.15
C ALA A 61 -4.46 -8.42 15.64
N THR A 62 -3.67 -9.00 16.55
CA THR A 62 -3.80 -8.77 18.00
C THR A 62 -3.71 -7.29 18.37
N GLN A 63 -2.91 -6.52 17.64
CA GLN A 63 -2.78 -5.07 17.78
C GLN A 63 -2.92 -4.41 16.39
N PRO A 64 -4.17 -4.09 15.97
CA PRO A 64 -4.42 -3.45 14.68
C PRO A 64 -4.10 -1.95 14.79
N ILE A 65 -2.86 -1.56 14.49
CA ILE A 65 -2.35 -0.20 14.70
C ILE A 65 -2.20 0.54 13.36
N PRO A 66 -2.87 1.68 13.16
CA PRO A 66 -2.63 2.53 11.99
C PRO A 66 -1.19 3.01 11.88
N GLY A 67 -0.64 2.97 10.67
CA GLY A 67 0.74 3.38 10.40
C GLY A 67 1.83 2.37 10.83
N SER A 68 1.44 1.17 11.26
CA SER A 68 2.39 0.11 11.64
C SER A 68 3.00 -0.65 10.45
N ALA A 69 2.43 -0.49 9.25
CA ALA A 69 2.88 -1.20 8.07
C ALA A 69 4.11 -0.54 7.44
N ASP A 70 5.08 -1.36 7.05
CA ASP A 70 6.22 -1.00 6.19
C ASP A 70 6.18 -1.95 4.98
N LEU A 71 5.90 -1.40 3.80
CA LEU A 71 5.63 -2.16 2.59
C LEU A 71 6.53 -1.69 1.45
N CYS A 72 7.19 -2.65 0.81
CA CYS A 72 7.87 -2.42 -0.46
C CYS A 72 6.99 -2.93 -1.60
N LEU A 73 6.51 -2.02 -2.44
CA LEU A 73 5.74 -2.34 -3.64
C LEU A 73 6.62 -2.16 -4.87
N VAL A 74 6.51 -3.08 -5.83
CA VAL A 74 7.18 -2.96 -7.13
C VAL A 74 6.23 -2.23 -8.07
N ALA A 75 6.75 -1.21 -8.74
CA ALA A 75 6.01 -0.41 -9.71
C ALA A 75 6.68 -0.49 -11.08
N ASP A 76 5.87 -0.41 -12.13
CA ASP A 76 6.35 -0.30 -13.50
C ASP A 76 6.85 1.13 -13.77
N GLY A 77 7.84 1.24 -14.67
CA GLY A 77 8.48 2.51 -15.02
C GLY A 77 9.87 2.69 -14.39
N THR A 78 10.52 3.79 -14.75
CA THR A 78 11.81 4.18 -14.20
C THR A 78 11.65 4.87 -12.85
N ILE A 79 12.71 4.85 -12.02
CA ILE A 79 12.66 5.50 -10.71
C ILE A 79 12.45 7.01 -10.81
N ASP A 80 12.89 7.63 -11.91
CA ASP A 80 12.72 9.07 -12.16
C ASP A 80 11.28 9.40 -12.53
N GLU A 81 10.63 8.62 -13.41
CA GLU A 81 9.20 8.78 -13.75
C GLU A 81 8.32 8.65 -12.49
N ILE A 82 8.62 7.66 -11.64
CA ILE A 82 7.89 7.47 -10.38
C ILE A 82 8.11 8.66 -9.44
N ARG A 83 9.33 9.18 -9.35
CA ARG A 83 9.64 10.36 -8.53
C ARG A 83 8.89 11.60 -9.01
N GLU A 84 8.87 11.85 -10.32
CA GLU A 84 8.14 12.95 -10.93
C GLU A 84 6.64 12.84 -10.70
N HIS A 85 6.07 11.64 -10.85
CA HIS A 85 4.66 11.38 -10.55
C HIS A 85 4.33 11.66 -9.08
N LEU A 86 5.14 11.19 -8.13
CA LEU A 86 4.96 11.48 -6.71
C LEU A 86 5.00 12.98 -6.41
N ALA A 87 5.94 13.71 -7.02
CA ALA A 87 6.03 15.16 -6.90
C ALA A 87 4.79 15.86 -7.47
N ALA A 88 4.28 15.43 -8.63
CA ALA A 88 3.06 15.95 -9.23
C ALA A 88 1.80 15.67 -8.40
N LYS A 89 1.81 14.61 -7.58
CA LYS A 89 0.75 14.30 -6.60
C LYS A 89 0.96 14.94 -5.23
N ALA A 90 1.96 15.81 -5.10
CA ALA A 90 2.36 16.47 -3.86
C ALA A 90 2.71 15.50 -2.72
N VAL A 91 3.32 14.36 -3.05
CA VAL A 91 3.79 13.36 -2.08
C VAL A 91 5.29 13.53 -1.89
N PRO A 92 5.75 13.95 -0.70
CA PRO A 92 7.17 14.12 -0.43
C PRO A 92 7.87 12.76 -0.38
N VAL A 93 9.01 12.66 -1.07
CA VAL A 93 9.92 11.52 -0.94
C VAL A 93 10.76 11.73 0.31
N GLU A 94 10.64 10.82 1.28
CA GLU A 94 11.42 10.82 2.52
C GLU A 94 12.86 10.37 2.28
N LEU A 95 13.05 9.39 1.39
CA LEU A 95 14.36 8.88 1.04
C LEU A 95 14.36 8.30 -0.37
N GLY A 96 15.42 8.54 -1.14
CA GLY A 96 15.63 7.94 -2.45
C GLY A 96 15.89 8.96 -3.57
N PRO A 97 16.31 8.49 -4.77
CA PRO A 97 16.50 7.09 -5.14
C PRO A 97 17.70 6.44 -4.42
N VAL A 98 17.52 5.25 -3.88
CA VAL A 98 18.57 4.47 -3.20
C VAL A 98 18.51 3.00 -3.56
N LYS A 99 19.67 2.34 -3.65
CA LYS A 99 19.73 0.89 -3.84
C LYS A 99 19.32 0.14 -2.58
N ARG A 100 18.54 -0.92 -2.75
CA ARG A 100 18.08 -1.83 -1.69
C ARG A 100 18.14 -3.27 -2.17
N THR A 101 18.04 -4.20 -1.22
CA THR A 101 17.94 -5.62 -1.49
C THR A 101 16.46 -6.00 -1.51
N GLY A 102 15.93 -6.30 -2.69
CA GLY A 102 14.60 -6.88 -2.87
C GLY A 102 14.64 -8.41 -2.82
N ALA A 103 13.46 -9.03 -2.85
CA ALA A 103 13.34 -10.50 -2.78
C ALA A 103 13.98 -11.24 -3.97
N GLN A 104 14.11 -10.60 -5.13
CA GLN A 104 14.65 -11.19 -6.36
C GLN A 104 16.00 -10.57 -6.79
N GLY A 105 16.56 -9.65 -6.01
CA GLY A 105 17.82 -8.98 -6.35
C GLY A 105 17.88 -7.52 -5.91
N THR A 106 18.86 -6.79 -6.43
CA THR A 106 19.01 -5.36 -6.13
C THR A 106 17.89 -4.57 -6.81
N ILE A 107 17.25 -3.67 -6.07
CA ILE A 107 16.20 -2.75 -6.54
C ILE A 107 16.60 -1.30 -6.24
N CYS A 108 15.96 -0.35 -6.93
CA CYS A 108 16.06 1.07 -6.62
C CYS A 108 14.74 1.53 -5.99
N SER A 109 14.80 2.24 -4.87
CA SER A 109 13.62 2.55 -4.05
C SER A 109 13.48 4.04 -3.76
N LEU A 110 12.23 4.48 -3.70
CA LEU A 110 11.78 5.73 -3.09
C LEU A 110 10.91 5.38 -1.88
N TYR A 111 11.05 6.13 -0.80
CA TYR A 111 10.27 5.98 0.43
C TYR A 111 9.31 7.15 0.57
N VAL A 112 8.05 6.86 0.88
CA VAL A 112 6.98 7.84 1.12
C VAL A 112 6.13 7.38 2.30
N ARG A 113 5.41 8.31 2.91
CA ARG A 113 4.41 7.98 3.94
C ARG A 113 3.03 7.87 3.31
N GLY A 114 2.26 6.90 3.79
CA GLY A 114 0.81 6.86 3.59
C GLY A 114 0.09 7.91 4.46
N PRO A 115 -1.23 8.03 4.32
CA PRO A 115 -2.05 8.95 5.10
C PRO A 115 -2.19 8.57 6.57
#